data_AF-A0A844EPS4-F1
#
_entry.id   AF-A0A844EPS4-F1
#
_cell.length_a   1.000
_cell.length_b   1.000
_cell.length_c   1.000
_cell.angle_alpha   90.00
_cell.angle_beta   90.00
_cell.angle_gamma   90.00
#
_symmetry.space_group_name_H-M   'P 1'
#
loop_
_entity.id
_entity.type
_entity.pdbx_description
1 polymer ?
#
loop_
_entity_poly.entity_id
_entity_poly.type
_entity_poly.pdbx_seq_one_letter_code
_entity_poly.pdbx_strand_id
1 'polypeptide(L)'
;ENEHKHLSDEINKFNKILDNPKELNRVLANELKALAKTYRNARRTEIQAEVSDIKINTDVLVPDEDVVVMVSHDGYIKRSSIRSYKAS
;
A
#
# COMPACT_ATOMS: atom_id res chain seq x y z
N GLU A 1 11.44 -15.90 -54.35
CA GLU A 1 10.49 -16.97 -53.99
C GLU A 1 10.16 -17.05 -52.50
N ASN A 2 11.14 -17.03 -51.60
CA ASN A 2 10.87 -17.20 -50.16
C ASN A 2 9.99 -16.10 -49.56
N GLU A 3 10.19 -14.85 -49.95
CA GLU A 3 9.39 -13.71 -49.48
C GLU A 3 7.92 -13.82 -49.91
N HIS A 4 7.67 -14.20 -51.16
CA HIS A 4 6.32 -14.42 -51.67
C HIS A 4 5.60 -15.54 -50.91
N LYS A 5 6.30 -16.65 -50.62
CA LYS A 5 5.74 -17.75 -49.82
C LYS A 5 5.40 -17.29 -48.40
N HIS A 6 6.30 -16.56 -47.74
CA HIS A 6 6.08 -16.02 -46.41
C HIS A 6 4.87 -15.10 -46.33
N LEU A 7 4.75 -14.15 -47.25
CA LEU A 7 3.61 -13.24 -47.31
C LEU A 7 2.29 -13.99 -47.58
N SER A 8 2.32 -15.01 -48.44
CA SER A 8 1.15 -15.85 -48.71
C SER A 8 0.71 -16.62 -47.46
N ASP A 9 1.66 -17.13 -46.67
CA ASP A 9 1.39 -17.84 -45.42
C ASP A 9 0.82 -16.90 -44.34
N GLU A 10 1.33 -15.68 -44.24
CA GLU A 10 0.80 -14.66 -43.33
C GLU A 10 -0.63 -14.25 -43.69
N ILE A 11 -0.91 -14.03 -44.98
CA ILE A 11 -2.27 -13.70 -45.46
C ILE A 11 -3.24 -14.82 -45.09
N ASN A 12 -2.86 -16.09 -45.33
CA ASN A 12 -3.69 -17.24 -44.97
C ASN A 12 -3.93 -17.33 -43.45
N LYS A 13 -2.90 -17.06 -42.65
CA LYS A 13 -3.02 -17.02 -41.18
C LYS A 13 -3.96 -15.91 -40.72
N PHE A 14 -3.86 -14.71 -41.27
CA PHE A 14 -4.74 -13.60 -40.91
C PHE A 14 -6.18 -13.84 -41.33
N ASN A 15 -6.41 -14.36 -42.54
CA ASN A 15 -7.76 -14.74 -42.98
C ASN A 15 -8.38 -15.79 -42.05
N LYS A 16 -7.61 -16.80 -41.63
CA LYS A 16 -8.07 -17.80 -40.65
C LYS A 16 -8.50 -17.18 -39.31
N ILE A 17 -7.81 -16.14 -38.85
CA ILE A 17 -8.15 -15.42 -37.62
C ILE A 17 -9.43 -14.61 -37.80
N LEU A 18 -9.60 -13.96 -38.96
CA LEU A 18 -10.76 -13.12 -39.27
C LEU A 18 -12.04 -13.95 -39.48
N ASP A 19 -11.93 -15.10 -40.13
CA ASP A 19 -13.09 -15.94 -40.48
C ASP A 19 -13.63 -16.77 -39.32
N ASN A 20 -12.79 -17.07 -38.31
CA ASN A 20 -13.17 -17.93 -37.19
C ASN A 20 -13.12 -17.20 -35.84
N PRO A 21 -14.28 -16.91 -35.21
CA PRO A 21 -14.32 -16.20 -33.93
C PRO A 21 -13.66 -16.97 -32.79
N LYS A 22 -13.57 -18.32 -32.86
CA LYS A 22 -12.86 -19.11 -31.84
C LYS A 22 -11.35 -18.93 -31.91
N GLU A 23 -10.78 -18.85 -33.11
CA GLU A 23 -9.35 -18.60 -33.29
C GLU A 23 -9.02 -17.16 -32.88
N LEU A 24 -9.86 -16.19 -33.22
CA LEU A 24 -9.71 -14.81 -32.76
C LEU A 24 -9.66 -14.73 -31.23
N ASN A 25 -10.62 -15.33 -30.54
CA ASN A 25 -10.66 -15.36 -29.08
C ASN A 25 -9.42 -16.04 -28.48
N ARG A 26 -8.88 -17.07 -29.14
CA ARG A 26 -7.65 -17.74 -28.71
C ARG A 26 -6.45 -16.81 -28.82
N VAL A 27 -6.32 -16.08 -29.92
CA VAL A 27 -5.25 -15.09 -30.12
C VAL A 27 -5.34 -13.99 -29.06
N LEU A 28 -6.53 -13.40 -28.88
CA LEU A 28 -6.76 -12.36 -27.87
C LEU A 28 -6.42 -12.84 -26.45
N ALA A 29 -6.85 -14.05 -26.08
CA ALA A 29 -6.53 -14.60 -24.76
C ALA A 29 -5.02 -14.79 -24.55
N ASN A 30 -4.28 -15.17 -25.60
CA ASN A 30 -2.84 -15.31 -25.54
C ASN A 30 -2.13 -13.94 -25.42
N GLU A 31 -2.60 -12.94 -26.16
CA GLU A 31 -2.06 -11.57 -26.08
C GLU A 31 -2.31 -10.95 -24.71
N LEU A 32 -3.52 -11.10 -24.16
CA LEU A 32 -3.84 -10.61 -22.82
C LEU A 32 -2.99 -11.29 -21.74
N LYS A 33 -2.73 -12.60 -21.86
CA LYS A 33 -1.82 -13.32 -20.96
C LYS A 33 -0.38 -12.81 -21.08
N ALA A 34 0.08 -12.53 -22.29
CA ALA A 34 1.41 -11.97 -22.52
C ALA A 34 1.53 -10.57 -21.89
N LEU A 35 0.55 -9.70 -22.11
CA LEU A 35 0.48 -8.37 -21.49
C LEU A 35 0.47 -8.47 -19.96
N ALA A 36 -0.37 -9.35 -19.40
CA ALA A 36 -0.44 -9.57 -17.96
C ALA A 36 0.90 -10.08 -17.38
N LYS A 37 1.71 -10.81 -18.16
CA LYS A 37 3.05 -11.27 -17.74
C LYS A 37 4.07 -10.13 -17.82
N THR A 38 4.08 -9.36 -18.91
CA THR A 38 5.06 -8.29 -19.15
C THR A 38 4.86 -7.10 -18.22
N TYR A 39 3.61 -6.74 -17.94
CA TYR A 39 3.24 -5.54 -17.16
C TYR A 39 2.66 -5.87 -15.78
N ARG A 40 2.98 -7.04 -15.22
CA ARG A 40 2.47 -7.44 -13.91
C ARG A 40 3.03 -6.54 -12.82
N ASN A 41 2.15 -5.91 -12.05
CA ASN A 41 2.50 -5.29 -10.78
C ASN A 41 1.89 -6.08 -9.61
N ALA A 42 2.60 -6.11 -8.48
CA ALA A 42 2.04 -6.68 -7.25
C ALA A 42 0.93 -5.76 -6.74
N ARG A 43 -0.12 -6.36 -6.14
CA ARG A 43 -1.19 -5.61 -5.50
C ARG A 43 -0.59 -4.82 -4.33
N ARG A 44 -0.79 -3.50 -4.33
CA ARG A 44 -0.25 -2.60 -3.29
C ARG A 44 -1.06 -2.63 -2.00
N THR A 45 -2.30 -3.08 -2.06
CA THR A 45 -3.25 -3.08 -0.94
C THR A 45 -3.60 -4.50 -0.54
N GLU A 46 -3.74 -4.72 0.76
CA GLU A 46 -4.26 -5.96 1.32
C GLU A 46 -5.74 -5.77 1.69
N ILE A 47 -6.56 -6.81 1.53
CA ILE A 47 -7.95 -6.79 2.00
C ILE A 47 -7.94 -7.41 3.40
N GLN A 48 -8.18 -6.61 4.42
CA GLN A 48 -8.31 -7.07 5.81
C GLN A 48 -9.80 -7.11 6.17
N ALA A 49 -10.25 -8.23 6.75
CA ALA A 49 -11.66 -8.44 7.11
C ALA A 49 -12.08 -7.66 8.37
N GLU A 50 -11.13 -7.42 9.27
CA GLU A 50 -11.30 -6.57 10.44
C GLU A 50 -10.25 -5.46 10.38
N VAL A 51 -10.72 -4.21 10.40
CA VAL A 51 -9.84 -3.05 10.56
C VAL A 51 -9.59 -2.94 12.06
N SER A 52 -8.40 -3.33 12.53
CA SER A 52 -8.00 -2.88 13.86
C SER A 52 -7.83 -1.36 13.75
N ASP A 53 -8.73 -0.61 14.39
CA ASP A 53 -8.50 0.80 14.61
C ASP A 53 -7.18 0.90 15.35
N ILE A 54 -6.12 1.30 14.65
CA ILE A 54 -4.85 1.65 15.27
C ILE A 54 -5.15 2.96 16.01
N LYS A 55 -5.73 2.85 17.21
CA LYS A 55 -5.81 3.94 18.17
C LYS A 55 -4.37 4.22 18.59
N ILE A 56 -3.68 5.02 17.79
CA ILE A 56 -2.46 5.68 18.19
C ILE A 56 -2.91 6.66 19.27
N ASN A 57 -2.93 6.20 20.53
CA ASN A 57 -3.17 7.06 21.67
C ASN A 57 -2.07 8.12 21.65
N THR A 58 -2.40 9.29 21.13
CA THR A 58 -1.50 10.46 21.05
C THR A 58 -1.37 11.13 22.42
N ASP A 59 -2.01 10.55 23.44
CA ASP A 59 -2.14 11.11 24.78
C ASP A 59 -0.92 10.82 25.68
N VAL A 60 -0.03 9.89 25.29
CA VAL A 60 1.14 9.50 26.09
C VAL A 60 2.40 10.22 25.62
N LEU A 61 2.36 11.55 25.59
CA LEU A 61 3.56 12.39 25.54
C LEU A 61 3.63 13.34 26.74
N VAL A 62 2.97 13.02 27.84
CA VAL A 62 3.23 13.64 29.14
C VAL A 62 4.09 12.66 29.93
N PRO A 63 5.37 12.98 30.20
CA PRO A 63 6.17 12.13 31.07
C PRO A 63 5.58 12.14 32.48
N ASP A 64 5.27 10.96 33.01
CA ASP A 64 4.90 10.78 34.41
C ASP A 64 6.13 11.11 35.28
N GLU A 65 6.13 12.30 35.89
CA GLU A 65 7.17 12.73 36.83
C GLU A 65 6.55 13.03 38.20
N ASP A 66 7.15 12.48 39.25
CA ASP A 66 6.77 12.78 40.62
C ASP A 66 7.17 14.22 41.00
N VAL A 67 6.16 15.04 41.27
CA VAL A 67 6.32 16.45 41.66
C VAL A 67 5.82 16.72 43.07
N VAL A 68 6.45 17.69 43.74
CA VAL A 68 6.00 18.21 45.02
C VAL A 68 5.24 19.50 44.77
N VAL A 69 4.00 19.57 45.30
CA VAL A 69 3.17 20.77 45.26
C VAL A 69 3.16 21.39 46.66
N MET A 70 3.57 22.65 46.75
CA MET A 70 3.55 23.41 48.01
C MET A 70 2.54 24.55 47.94
N VAL A 71 1.80 24.73 49.02
CA VAL A 71 0.83 25.81 49.20
C VAL A 71 1.29 26.67 50.37
N SER A 72 1.47 27.98 50.15
CA SER A 72 1.77 28.92 51.24
C SER A 72 0.51 29.36 51.97
N HIS A 73 0.68 29.95 53.17
CA HIS A 73 -0.44 30.50 53.94
C HIS A 73 -1.19 31.61 53.18
N ASP A 74 -0.47 32.41 52.39
CA ASP A 74 -1.03 33.47 51.54
C ASP A 74 -1.61 32.92 50.21
N GLY A 75 -1.69 31.60 50.04
CA GLY A 75 -2.33 30.95 48.90
C GLY A 75 -1.47 30.78 47.65
N TYR A 76 -0.15 30.96 47.74
CA TYR A 76 0.73 30.70 46.59
C TYR A 76 0.94 29.21 46.38
N ILE A 77 0.70 28.75 45.15
CA ILE A 77 0.88 27.37 44.72
C ILE A 77 2.13 27.27 43.84
N LYS A 78 3.11 26.47 44.27
CA LYS A 78 4.32 26.17 43.47
C LYS A 78 4.46 24.67 43.23
N ARG A 79 4.83 24.30 42.01
CA ARG A 79 5.22 22.94 41.62
C ARG A 79 6.73 22.86 41.46
N SER A 80 7.36 21.82 41.99
CA SER A 80 8.80 21.59 41.85
C SER A 80 9.09 20.11 41.74
N SER A 81 10.11 19.72 40.97
CA SER A 81 10.54 18.31 40.91
C SER A 81 11.15 17.87 42.24
N ILE A 82 11.08 16.57 42.52
CA ILE A 82 11.63 15.98 43.75
C ILE A 82 13.12 16.33 43.94
N ARG A 83 13.87 16.42 42.84
CA ARG A 83 15.31 16.76 42.84
C ARG A 83 15.53 18.19 43.30
N SER A 84 14.75 19.14 42.78
CA SER A 84 14.89 20.55 43.15
C SER A 84 14.47 20.77 44.61
N TYR A 85 13.46 20.04 45.10
CA TYR A 85 13.01 20.14 46.49
C TYR A 85 14.06 19.63 47.47
N LYS A 86 14.70 18.49 47.21
CA LYS A 86 15.74 17.92 48.09
C LYS A 86 17.05 18.72 48.11
N ALA A 87 17.29 19.55 47.10
CA ALA A 87 18.49 20.37 46.98
C ALA A 87 18.33 21.77 47.60
N SER A 88 17.09 22.19 47.88
CA SER A 88 16.78 23.38 48.69
C SER A 88 16.72 23.01 50.17
#